data_AF-A0A1Q5TGF4-F1
#
_entry.id   AF-A0A1Q5TGF4-F1
#
_cell.length_a   1.000
_cell.length_b   1.000
_cell.length_c   1.000
_cell.angle_alpha   90.00
_cell.angle_beta   90.00
_cell.angle_gamma   90.00
#
_symmetry.space_group_name_H-M   'P 1'
#
loop_
_entity.id
_entity.type
_entity.pdbx_description
1 polymer ?
#
loop_
_entity_poly.entity_id
_entity_poly.type
_entity_poly.pdbx_seq_one_letter_code
_entity_poly.pdbx_strand_id
1 'polypeptide(L)' 'MSSDSGFIPLGQMPQQAGVRTQKDDWTGVVDRRERRRLQNRLNQRAYRMEHITSA' A
#
# COMPACT_ATOMS: atom_id res chain seq x y z
N MET A 1 16.51 -23.50 -26.32
CA MET A 1 15.50 -22.46 -26.04
C MET A 1 15.31 -22.42 -24.54
N SER A 2 16.00 -21.51 -23.87
CA SER A 2 15.83 -21.31 -22.42
C SER A 2 15.69 -19.82 -22.19
N SER A 3 14.46 -19.35 -22.36
CA SER A 3 14.06 -18.02 -21.89
C SER A 3 13.77 -18.16 -20.41
N ASP A 4 14.82 -18.22 -19.59
CA ASP A 4 14.68 -18.06 -18.15
C ASP A 4 14.50 -16.56 -17.89
N SER A 5 13.26 -16.11 -18.04
CA SER A 5 12.86 -14.75 -17.70
C SER A 5 13.06 -14.58 -16.19
N GLY A 6 14.16 -13.92 -15.81
CA GLY A 6 14.55 -13.65 -14.43
C GLY A 6 13.55 -12.78 -13.68
N PHE A 7 12.38 -13.33 -13.41
CA PHE A 7 11.38 -12.74 -12.53
C PHE A 7 11.88 -12.90 -11.09
N ILE A 8 12.20 -11.78 -10.46
CA ILE A 8 12.40 -11.72 -9.02
C ILE A 8 11.01 -11.57 -8.40
N PRO A 9 10.48 -12.59 -7.69
CA PRO A 9 9.18 -12.47 -7.05
C PRO A 9 9.27 -11.44 -5.92
N LEU A 10 8.41 -10.42 -5.98
CA LEU A 10 8.28 -9.45 -4.90
C LEU A 10 7.30 -10.00 -3.86
N GLY A 11 7.79 -10.17 -2.64
CA GLY A 11 6.93 -10.45 -1.48
C GLY A 11 6.11 -9.22 -1.08
N GLN A 12 5.03 -9.46 -0.32
CA GLN A 12 4.25 -8.37 0.26
C GLN A 12 5.13 -7.55 1.21
N MET A 13 5.23 -6.25 0.96
CA MET A 13 6.06 -5.37 1.79
C MET A 13 5.27 -4.87 3.01
N PRO A 14 5.91 -4.66 4.17
CA PRO A 14 5.24 -4.09 5.35
C PRO A 14 4.55 -2.74 5.07
N GLN A 15 5.06 -1.95 4.13
CA GLN A 15 4.50 -0.66 3.71
C GLN A 15 3.15 -0.79 3.00
N GLN A 16 2.83 -1.98 2.48
CA GLN A 16 1.54 -2.32 1.88
C GLN A 16 0.52 -2.81 2.92
N ALA A 17 0.85 -2.79 4.22
CA ALA A 17 -0.10 -3.13 5.26
C ALA A 17 -1.36 -2.24 5.17
N GLY A 18 -2.52 -2.87 5.08
CA GLY A 18 -3.81 -2.18 4.97
C GLY A 18 -4.18 -1.67 3.57
N VAL A 19 -3.29 -1.81 2.57
CA VAL A 19 -3.61 -1.61 1.15
C VAL A 19 -4.62 -2.67 0.73
N ARG A 20 -5.81 -2.27 0.28
CA ARG A 20 -6.88 -3.19 -0.14
C ARG A 20 -6.98 -3.33 -1.65
N THR A 21 -6.56 -2.30 -2.36
CA THR A 21 -6.57 -2.25 -3.81
C THR A 21 -5.25 -1.67 -4.28
N GLN A 22 -4.83 -1.98 -5.52
CA GLN A 22 -3.64 -1.36 -6.10
C GLN A 22 -3.73 0.17 -6.13
N LYS A 23 -4.93 0.73 -6.16
CA LYS A 23 -5.18 2.18 -6.08
C LYS A 23 -4.91 2.78 -4.69
N ASP A 24 -4.79 1.95 -3.66
CA ASP A 24 -4.37 2.33 -2.30
C ASP A 24 -2.87 2.21 -2.10
N ASP A 25 -2.17 1.55 -3.02
CA ASP A 25 -0.75 1.34 -2.91
C ASP A 25 0.00 2.65 -3.22
N TRP A 26 0.65 3.18 -2.19
CA TRP A 26 1.49 4.37 -2.31
C TRP A 26 2.94 4.01 -2.63
N THR A 27 3.30 2.72 -2.59
CA THR A 27 4.65 2.25 -2.89
C THR A 27 4.93 2.41 -4.38
N GLY A 28 6.11 2.96 -4.71
CA GLY A 28 6.46 3.30 -6.10
C GLY A 28 5.88 4.62 -6.62
N VAL A 29 4.96 5.28 -5.92
CA VAL A 29 4.44 6.61 -6.33
C VAL A 29 5.48 7.69 -6.08
N VAL A 30 6.01 8.30 -7.14
CA VAL A 30 7.07 9.33 -7.06
C VAL A 30 6.52 10.72 -6.76
N ASP A 31 5.32 11.06 -7.23
CA ASP A 31 4.67 12.33 -6.91
C ASP A 31 4.36 12.41 -5.41
N ARG A 32 4.95 13.40 -4.74
CA ARG A 32 4.78 13.63 -3.30
C ARG A 32 3.32 13.90 -2.93
N ARG A 33 2.59 14.65 -3.76
CA ARG A 33 1.19 15.02 -3.49
C ARG A 33 0.28 13.81 -3.58
N GLU A 34 0.48 12.98 -4.61
CA GLU A 34 -0.26 11.74 -4.79
C GLU A 34 0.05 10.76 -3.65
N ARG A 35 1.34 10.55 -3.34
CA ARG A 35 1.77 9.71 -2.22
C ARG A 35 1.11 10.12 -0.90
N ARG A 36 1.13 11.42 -0.57
CA ARG A 36 0.54 11.94 0.67
C ARG A 36 -0.97 11.70 0.73
N ARG A 37 -1.69 11.86 -0.40
CA ARG A 37 -3.13 11.60 -0.47
C ARG A 37 -3.46 10.14 -0.17
N LEU A 38 -2.71 9.21 -0.75
CA LEU A 38 -2.90 7.77 -0.55
C LEU A 38 -2.59 7.36 0.89
N GLN A 39 -1.47 7.84 1.43
CA GLN A 39 -1.09 7.59 2.82
C GLN A 39 -2.13 8.14 3.82
N ASN A 40 -2.62 9.37 3.61
CA ASN A 40 -3.67 9.94 4.47
C ASN A 40 -4.96 9.11 4.45
N ARG A 41 -5.33 8.53 3.30
CA ARG A 41 -6.51 7.66 3.21
C ARG A 41 -6.34 6.40 4.05
N LEU A 42 -5.17 5.77 4.02
CA LEU A 42 -4.86 4.59 4.83
C LEU A 42 -4.85 4.93 6.33
N ASN A 43 -4.18 6.01 6.72
CA ASN A 43 -4.12 6.46 8.12
C ASN A 43 -5.50 6.81 8.67
N GLN A 44 -6.31 7.53 7.90
CA GLN A 44 -7.67 7.90 8.29
C GLN A 44 -8.55 6.67 8.52
N ARG A 45 -8.35 5.62 7.72
CA ARG A 45 -9.05 4.36 7.86
C ARG A 45 -8.60 3.61 9.11
N ALA A 46 -7.29 3.50 9.34
CA ALA A 46 -6.74 2.88 10.55
C ALA A 46 -7.32 3.55 11.80
N TYR A 47 -7.27 4.88 11.84
CA TYR A 47 -7.89 5.69 12.89
C TYR A 47 -9.39 5.37 13.07
N ARG A 48 -10.19 5.36 11.99
CA ARG A 48 -11.62 5.02 12.12
C ARG A 48 -11.84 3.61 12.66
N MET A 49 -11.03 2.63 12.26
CA MET A 49 -11.16 1.27 12.77
C MET A 49 -10.80 1.21 14.26
N GLU A 50 -9.69 1.83 14.66
CA GLU A 50 -9.29 1.94 16.07
C GLU A 50 -10.38 2.59 16.93
N HIS A 51 -10.97 3.69 16.46
CA HIS A 51 -12.01 4.42 17.18
C HIS A 51 -13.39 3.77 17.16
N ILE A 52 -13.71 2.94 16.14
CA ILE A 52 -14.94 2.12 16.14
C ILE A 52 -14.78 0.93 17.10
N THR A 53 -13.59 0.34 17.19
CA THR A 53 -13.35 -0.84 18.02
C THR A 53 -13.14 -0.52 19.51
N SER A 54 -12.87 0.74 19.86
CA SER A 54 -12.70 1.21 21.25
C SER A 54 -13.98 1.78 21.90
N ALA A 55 -15.14 1.64 21.24
CA ALA A 55 -16.46 1.96 21.75
C ALA A 55 -17.29 0.67 21.94
#